data_AF-A0A1A9KD39-F1
#
_entry.id   AF-A0A1A9KD39-F1
#
_cell.length_a   1.000
_cell.length_b   1.000
_cell.length_c   1.000
_cell.angle_alpha   90.00
_cell.angle_beta   90.00
_cell.angle_gamma   90.00
#
_symmetry.space_group_name_H-M   'P 1'
#
loop_
_entity.id
_entity.type
_entity.pdbx_description
1 polymer ?
#
loop_
_entity_poly.entity_id
_entity_poly.type
_entity_poly.pdbx_seq_one_letter_code
_entity_poly.pdbx_strand_id
1 'polypeptide(L)'
;MTCRVASTRAGRRRAWLALHRWLALLVGLPLALLGASGALLELRGPILHWELGAAALSAKPHAADAVALDDAALRERARQAYPRFARILGSAAPRQGFLTSDNALVFGTLGDRAGTAVAMLDPYDGEPRAFFVFDDLWLAKVVALHRSLLLPPPLGLPLLAACGAALCLSLLSGLYLWWPGRRNWWAAASLRRGSQGTRRLREWHNLCASWLYLPLLLIALTGTWLALPPGLAGAAPAKALLSALHGRLGLGAAGMAAAFLAGLALPALYITGLLLWWRRRPARQALPSTQGNPSHD
;
A
#
# COMPACT_ATOMS: atom_id res chain seq x y z
N MET A 1 37.34 27.29 -15.87
CA MET A 1 36.76 26.38 -14.85
C MET A 1 35.28 26.00 -15.06
N THR A 2 34.51 26.74 -15.86
CA THR A 2 33.06 26.51 -16.10
C THR A 2 32.71 25.25 -16.91
N CYS A 3 33.55 24.84 -17.85
CA CYS A 3 33.28 23.69 -18.74
C CYS A 3 33.34 22.33 -18.00
N ARG A 4 34.24 22.16 -17.03
CA ARG A 4 34.38 20.93 -16.22
C ARG A 4 33.23 20.74 -15.22
N VAL A 5 32.64 21.83 -14.73
CA VAL A 5 31.48 21.80 -13.81
C VAL A 5 30.18 21.43 -14.55
N ALA A 6 30.04 21.87 -15.81
CA ALA A 6 28.89 21.51 -16.64
C ALA A 6 28.90 20.01 -17.03
N SER A 7 30.06 19.46 -17.38
CA SER A 7 30.19 18.04 -17.76
C SER A 7 29.89 17.08 -16.59
N THR A 8 30.34 17.43 -15.37
CA THR A 8 30.07 16.65 -14.16
C THR A 8 28.61 16.69 -13.71
N ARG A 9 27.91 17.83 -13.87
CA ARG A 9 26.45 17.93 -13.63
C ARG A 9 25.65 17.08 -14.61
N ALA A 10 26.00 17.10 -15.89
CA ALA A 10 25.37 16.26 -16.90
C ALA A 10 25.58 14.76 -16.65
N GLY A 11 26.80 14.38 -16.21
CA GLY A 11 27.11 13.00 -15.79
C GLY A 11 26.28 12.53 -14.60
N ARG A 12 26.21 13.33 -13.53
CA ARG A 12 25.41 13.01 -12.33
C ARG A 12 23.93 12.83 -12.65
N ARG A 13 23.34 13.74 -13.43
CA ARG A 13 21.92 13.64 -13.81
C ARG A 13 21.61 12.37 -14.60
N ARG A 14 22.53 11.94 -15.48
CA ARG A 14 22.40 10.66 -16.21
C ARG A 14 22.44 9.46 -15.27
N ALA A 15 23.34 9.47 -14.27
CA ALA A 15 23.43 8.40 -13.28
C ALA A 15 22.15 8.28 -12.44
N TRP A 16 21.64 9.41 -11.90
CA TRP A 16 20.38 9.43 -11.15
C TRP A 16 19.19 8.98 -11.99
N LEU A 17 19.12 9.37 -13.28
CA LEU A 17 18.09 8.91 -14.19
C LEU A 17 18.18 7.40 -14.44
N ALA A 18 19.39 6.86 -14.57
CA ALA A 18 19.59 5.43 -14.71
C ALA A 18 19.14 4.69 -13.45
N LEU A 19 19.55 5.17 -12.26
CA LEU A 19 19.13 4.61 -10.97
C LEU A 19 17.61 4.61 -10.82
N HIS A 20 16.96 5.78 -10.95
CA HIS A 20 15.51 5.92 -10.82
C HIS A 20 14.77 4.99 -11.78
N ARG A 21 15.20 4.93 -13.05
CA ARG A 21 14.60 4.06 -14.06
C ARG A 21 14.75 2.58 -13.71
N TRP A 22 15.95 2.13 -13.33
CA TRP A 22 16.19 0.71 -13.06
C TRP A 22 15.52 0.26 -11.77
N LEU A 23 15.50 1.10 -10.73
CA LEU A 23 14.69 0.84 -9.53
C LEU A 23 13.20 0.69 -9.89
N ALA A 24 12.66 1.61 -10.69
CA ALA A 24 11.26 1.57 -11.10
C ALA A 24 10.93 0.35 -12.00
N LEU A 25 11.85 -0.12 -12.84
CA LEU A 25 11.61 -1.29 -13.69
C LEU A 25 11.73 -2.61 -12.91
N LEU A 26 12.70 -2.73 -12.00
CA LEU A 26 12.95 -3.96 -11.24
C LEU A 26 11.94 -4.16 -10.10
N VAL A 27 11.62 -3.08 -9.38
CA VAL A 27 10.82 -3.14 -8.14
C VAL A 27 9.44 -2.49 -8.32
N GLY A 28 9.17 -1.84 -9.45
CA GLY A 28 7.93 -1.09 -9.65
C GLY A 28 6.67 -1.95 -9.67
N LEU A 29 6.72 -3.19 -10.15
CA LEU A 29 5.57 -4.10 -10.12
C LEU A 29 5.21 -4.50 -8.67
N PRO A 30 6.16 -5.02 -7.85
CA PRO A 30 5.90 -5.21 -6.42
C PRO A 30 5.35 -3.97 -5.73
N LEU A 31 5.92 -2.78 -5.99
CA LEU A 31 5.45 -1.53 -5.41
C LEU A 31 4.03 -1.14 -5.87
N ALA A 32 3.70 -1.39 -7.13
CA ALA A 32 2.35 -1.19 -7.65
C ALA A 32 1.34 -2.11 -6.92
N LEU A 33 1.67 -3.38 -6.73
CA LEU A 33 0.82 -4.32 -6.00
C LEU A 33 0.67 -3.93 -4.52
N LEU A 34 1.75 -3.50 -3.87
CA LEU A 34 1.71 -2.99 -2.49
C LEU A 34 0.86 -1.73 -2.37
N GLY A 35 0.98 -0.79 -3.30
CA GLY A 35 0.15 0.42 -3.33
C GLY A 35 -1.33 0.12 -3.58
N ALA A 36 -1.64 -0.73 -4.55
CA ALA A 36 -3.00 -1.14 -4.86
C ALA A 36 -3.66 -1.87 -3.68
N SER A 37 -2.95 -2.84 -3.07
CA SER A 37 -3.43 -3.52 -1.87
C SER A 37 -3.59 -2.57 -0.69
N GLY A 38 -2.68 -1.62 -0.49
CA GLY A 38 -2.80 -0.59 0.55
C GLY A 38 -4.04 0.29 0.37
N ALA A 39 -4.32 0.72 -0.86
CA ALA A 39 -5.56 1.46 -1.17
C ALA A 39 -6.81 0.61 -0.89
N LEU A 40 -6.79 -0.68 -1.20
CA LEU A 40 -7.88 -1.60 -0.85
C LEU A 40 -8.06 -1.76 0.66
N LEU A 41 -6.99 -1.72 1.47
CA LEU A 41 -7.10 -1.81 2.93
C LEU A 41 -7.75 -0.58 3.59
N GLU A 42 -7.76 0.57 2.92
CA GLU A 42 -8.58 1.71 3.35
C GLU A 42 -10.08 1.45 3.14
N LEU A 43 -10.43 0.54 2.23
CA LEU A 43 -11.80 0.08 1.99
C LEU A 43 -12.16 -1.18 2.81
N ARG A 44 -11.39 -1.53 3.84
CA ARG A 44 -11.61 -2.76 4.63
C ARG A 44 -13.03 -2.90 5.18
N GLY A 45 -13.67 -1.81 5.61
CA GLY A 45 -15.05 -1.82 6.10
C GLY A 45 -16.05 -2.26 5.04
N PRO A 46 -16.13 -1.54 3.89
CA PRO A 46 -16.94 -1.96 2.74
C PRO A 46 -16.64 -3.37 2.24
N ILE A 47 -15.36 -3.77 2.16
CA ILE A 47 -14.97 -5.12 1.73
C ILE A 47 -15.50 -6.17 2.71
N LEU A 48 -15.29 -5.97 4.01
CA LEU A 48 -15.77 -6.89 5.04
C LEU A 48 -17.30 -7.00 5.04
N HIS A 49 -17.99 -5.88 4.82
CA HIS A 49 -19.45 -5.84 4.69
C HIS A 49 -19.93 -6.63 3.46
N TRP A 50 -19.19 -6.58 2.36
CA TRP A 50 -19.47 -7.39 1.18
C TRP A 50 -19.21 -8.89 1.40
N GLU A 51 -18.16 -9.25 2.15
CA GLU A 51 -17.80 -10.65 2.41
C GLU A 51 -18.69 -11.34 3.45
N LEU A 52 -19.04 -10.63 4.53
CA LEU A 52 -19.76 -11.20 5.67
C LEU A 52 -21.24 -10.80 5.72
N GLY A 53 -21.61 -9.72 5.01
CA GLY A 53 -22.94 -9.13 5.05
C GLY A 53 -23.17 -8.21 6.25
N ALA A 54 -24.11 -7.28 6.09
CA ALA A 54 -24.50 -6.31 7.13
C ALA A 54 -24.90 -6.97 8.46
N ALA A 55 -25.69 -8.04 8.38
CA ALA A 55 -26.28 -8.70 9.54
C ALA A 55 -25.23 -9.32 10.49
N ALA A 56 -24.08 -9.72 9.95
CA ALA A 56 -22.96 -10.26 10.72
C ALA A 56 -22.17 -9.17 11.46
N LEU A 57 -22.13 -7.94 10.90
CA LEU A 57 -21.35 -6.83 11.42
C LEU A 57 -22.12 -5.90 12.35
N SER A 58 -23.45 -5.85 12.20
CA SER A 58 -24.31 -5.00 13.04
C SER A 58 -24.75 -5.73 14.31
N ALA A 59 -24.61 -5.04 15.44
CA ALA A 59 -25.19 -5.45 16.71
C ALA A 59 -26.69 -5.14 16.73
N LYS A 60 -27.44 -5.82 17.59
CA LYS A 60 -28.85 -5.50 17.77
C LYS A 60 -28.98 -4.11 18.43
N PRO A 61 -30.13 -3.42 18.25
CA PRO A 61 -30.42 -2.24 19.05
C PRO A 61 -30.53 -2.61 20.53
N HIS A 62 -29.87 -1.84 21.39
CA HIS A 62 -29.90 -2.01 22.85
C HIS A 62 -30.42 -0.74 23.53
N ALA A 63 -30.89 -0.90 24.76
CA ALA A 63 -31.22 0.23 25.62
C ALA A 63 -29.97 1.11 25.84
N ALA A 64 -30.16 2.42 25.99
CA ALA A 64 -29.06 3.38 26.09
C ALA A 64 -28.17 3.19 27.33
N ASP A 65 -28.69 2.54 28.37
CA ASP A 65 -28.05 2.22 29.63
C ASP A 65 -27.53 0.77 29.70
N ALA A 66 -27.63 0.01 28.60
CA ALA A 66 -27.09 -1.34 28.55
C ALA A 66 -25.58 -1.31 28.78
N VAL A 67 -25.10 -2.21 29.64
CA VAL A 67 -23.68 -2.36 29.96
C VAL A 67 -23.13 -3.53 29.16
N ALA A 68 -22.08 -3.28 28.38
CA ALA A 68 -21.42 -4.34 27.62
C ALA A 68 -20.79 -5.37 28.56
N LEU A 69 -20.81 -6.63 28.14
CA LEU A 69 -20.14 -7.73 28.83
C LEU A 69 -18.65 -7.45 28.92
N ASP A 70 -18.04 -7.93 30.00
CA ASP A 70 -16.60 -7.89 30.14
C ASP A 70 -15.92 -8.91 29.20
N ASP A 71 -14.61 -8.72 29.02
CA ASP A 71 -13.78 -9.55 28.14
C ASP A 71 -13.80 -11.04 28.55
N ALA A 72 -13.89 -11.34 29.85
CA ALA A 72 -13.93 -12.71 30.34
C ALA A 72 -15.25 -13.40 29.97
N ALA A 73 -16.39 -12.72 30.19
CA ALA A 73 -17.71 -13.20 29.83
C ALA A 73 -17.84 -13.40 28.32
N LEU A 74 -17.38 -12.45 27.49
CA LEU A 74 -17.40 -12.58 26.03
C LEU A 74 -16.63 -13.81 25.54
N ARG A 75 -15.43 -14.04 26.09
CA ARG A 75 -14.62 -15.21 25.73
C ARG A 75 -15.27 -16.51 26.17
N GLU A 76 -15.90 -16.53 27.34
CA GLU A 76 -16.60 -17.72 27.81
C GLU A 76 -17.84 -18.03 26.94
N ARG A 77 -18.65 -17.01 26.61
CA ARG A 77 -19.77 -17.15 25.67
C ARG A 77 -19.32 -17.66 24.30
N ALA A 78 -18.21 -17.13 23.78
CA ALA A 78 -17.64 -17.57 22.51
C ALA A 78 -17.18 -19.03 22.56
N ARG A 79 -16.56 -19.47 23.67
CA ARG A 79 -16.13 -20.85 23.87
C ARG A 79 -17.32 -21.82 23.88
N GLN A 80 -18.40 -21.43 24.55
CA GLN A 80 -19.62 -22.24 24.65
C GLN A 80 -20.36 -22.32 23.31
N ALA A 81 -20.50 -21.19 22.62
CA ALA A 81 -21.22 -21.12 21.34
C ALA A 81 -20.45 -21.75 20.18
N TYR A 82 -19.12 -21.66 20.21
CA TYR A 82 -18.25 -22.11 19.12
C TYR A 82 -17.19 -23.10 19.62
N PRO A 83 -17.55 -24.37 19.86
CA PRO A 83 -16.65 -25.41 20.36
C PRO A 83 -15.50 -25.76 19.40
N ARG A 84 -15.53 -25.21 18.18
CA ARG A 84 -14.48 -25.36 17.16
C ARG A 84 -13.21 -24.54 17.47
N PHE A 85 -13.28 -23.58 18.40
CA PHE A 85 -12.09 -22.93 18.94
C PHE A 85 -11.24 -23.96 19.71
N ALA A 86 -9.99 -24.17 19.29
CA ALA A 86 -9.02 -24.91 20.10
C ALA A 86 -8.47 -24.03 21.24
N ARG A 87 -8.18 -22.76 20.94
CA ARG A 87 -7.69 -21.81 21.93
C ARG A 87 -8.16 -20.41 21.58
N ILE A 88 -8.73 -19.71 22.57
CA ILE A 88 -9.02 -18.29 22.46
C ILE A 88 -7.74 -17.50 22.79
N LEU A 89 -7.39 -16.57 21.91
CA LEU A 89 -6.19 -15.73 22.02
C LEU A 89 -6.51 -14.35 22.60
N GLY A 90 -7.71 -13.84 22.35
CA GLY A 90 -8.13 -12.54 22.89
C GLY A 90 -9.51 -12.11 22.40
N SER A 91 -9.91 -10.90 22.80
CA SER A 91 -11.10 -10.23 22.29
C SER A 91 -10.81 -8.76 21.95
N ALA A 92 -11.70 -8.14 21.19
CA ALA A 92 -11.73 -6.70 20.93
C ALA A 92 -13.16 -6.19 21.11
N ALA A 93 -13.29 -5.04 21.76
CA ALA A 93 -14.56 -4.36 21.95
C ALA A 93 -15.14 -3.86 20.61
N PRO A 94 -16.44 -3.52 20.57
CA PRO A 94 -17.07 -2.93 19.39
C PRO A 94 -16.28 -1.78 18.80
N ARG A 95 -16.17 -1.76 17.47
CA ARG A 95 -15.45 -0.76 16.66
C ARG A 95 -13.96 -0.61 17.01
N GLN A 96 -13.39 -1.56 17.77
CA GLN A 96 -11.96 -1.64 18.05
C GLN A 96 -11.32 -2.79 17.29
N GLY A 97 -10.02 -2.66 17.03
CA GLY A 97 -9.23 -3.64 16.30
C GLY A 97 -9.21 -3.43 14.78
N PHE A 98 -8.73 -4.45 14.06
CA PHE A 98 -8.53 -4.36 12.61
C PHE A 98 -9.84 -4.50 11.82
N LEU A 99 -10.71 -5.43 12.25
CA LEU A 99 -12.04 -5.64 11.68
C LEU A 99 -13.02 -4.70 12.36
N THR A 100 -13.60 -3.77 11.61
CA THR A 100 -14.60 -2.83 12.14
C THR A 100 -15.97 -3.49 12.18
N SER A 101 -16.51 -3.71 13.38
CA SER A 101 -17.82 -4.31 13.63
C SER A 101 -18.51 -3.59 14.79
N ASP A 102 -19.83 -3.56 14.81
CA ASP A 102 -20.62 -3.16 15.99
C ASP A 102 -20.67 -4.28 17.04
N ASN A 103 -20.36 -5.51 16.62
CA ASN A 103 -20.23 -6.66 17.49
C ASN A 103 -18.85 -6.69 18.16
N ALA A 104 -18.78 -7.29 19.36
CA ALA A 104 -17.51 -7.67 19.96
C ALA A 104 -16.88 -8.81 19.17
N LEU A 105 -15.55 -8.83 19.09
CA LEU A 105 -14.79 -9.84 18.36
C LEU A 105 -14.03 -10.71 19.34
N VAL A 106 -14.12 -12.03 19.21
CA VAL A 106 -13.29 -13.00 19.92
C VAL A 106 -12.48 -13.77 18.89
N PHE A 107 -11.16 -13.82 19.04
CA PHE A 107 -10.27 -14.46 18.07
C PHE A 107 -9.45 -15.57 18.72
N GLY A 108 -9.18 -16.61 17.93
CA GLY A 108 -8.56 -17.84 18.43
C GLY A 108 -8.03 -18.73 17.31
N THR A 109 -7.40 -19.83 17.70
CA THR A 109 -6.98 -20.89 16.77
C THR A 109 -8.09 -21.94 16.66
N LEU A 110 -8.15 -22.63 15.51
CA LEU A 110 -9.02 -23.78 15.34
C LEU A 110 -8.31 -25.09 15.72
N GLY A 111 -9.08 -26.11 16.08
CA GLY A 111 -8.55 -27.45 16.38
C GLY A 111 -8.43 -28.36 15.17
N ASP A 112 -9.19 -28.08 14.12
CA ASP A 112 -9.32 -28.91 12.92
C ASP A 112 -8.40 -28.48 11.76
N ARG A 113 -7.95 -27.21 11.73
CA ARG A 113 -7.03 -26.68 10.72
C ARG A 113 -6.26 -25.46 11.22
N ALA A 114 -5.19 -25.12 10.50
CA ALA A 114 -4.50 -23.86 10.69
C ALA A 114 -5.39 -22.67 10.25
N GLY A 115 -5.26 -21.56 10.97
CA GLY A 115 -5.96 -20.31 10.70
C GLY A 115 -6.39 -19.60 11.98
N THR A 116 -6.81 -18.35 11.82
CA THR A 116 -7.36 -17.52 12.88
C THR A 116 -8.88 -17.53 12.77
N ALA A 117 -9.55 -18.20 13.71
CA ALA A 117 -10.99 -18.09 13.85
C ALA A 117 -11.35 -16.76 14.51
N VAL A 118 -12.43 -16.16 14.02
CA VAL A 118 -13.03 -14.94 14.57
C VAL A 118 -14.51 -15.23 14.80
N ALA A 119 -14.92 -15.07 16.05
CA ALA A 119 -16.32 -15.05 16.46
C ALA A 119 -16.75 -13.60 16.67
N MET A 120 -17.91 -13.25 16.14
CA MET A 120 -18.60 -12.00 16.44
C MET A 120 -19.75 -12.31 17.40
N LEU A 121 -19.77 -11.60 18.51
CA LEU A 121 -20.80 -11.71 19.53
C LEU A 121 -21.41 -10.34 19.76
N ASP A 122 -22.70 -10.32 20.02
CA ASP A 122 -23.33 -9.10 20.49
C ASP A 122 -22.68 -8.68 21.84
N PRO A 123 -22.23 -7.43 21.97
CA PRO A 123 -21.45 -7.01 23.12
C PRO A 123 -22.25 -6.98 24.43
N TYR A 124 -23.59 -7.00 24.40
CA TYR A 124 -24.41 -6.82 25.61
C TYR A 124 -25.00 -8.12 26.14
N ASP A 125 -25.58 -8.97 25.28
CA ASP A 125 -26.16 -10.26 25.70
C ASP A 125 -25.25 -11.46 25.40
N GLY A 126 -24.19 -11.26 24.61
CA GLY A 126 -23.28 -12.32 24.18
C GLY A 126 -23.89 -13.24 23.13
N GLU A 127 -24.95 -12.82 22.44
CA GLU A 127 -25.57 -13.61 21.38
C GLU A 127 -24.56 -13.86 20.24
N PRO A 128 -24.39 -15.12 19.81
CA PRO A 128 -23.51 -15.44 18.69
C PRO A 128 -24.04 -14.85 17.38
N ARG A 129 -23.25 -14.01 16.71
CA ARG A 129 -23.65 -13.32 15.46
C ARG A 129 -23.01 -13.93 14.22
N ALA A 130 -21.71 -14.19 14.28
CA ALA A 130 -20.99 -14.79 13.17
C ALA A 130 -19.75 -15.56 13.65
N PHE A 131 -19.33 -16.56 12.88
CA PHE A 131 -18.07 -17.27 13.07
C PHE A 131 -17.45 -17.60 11.73
N PHE A 132 -16.20 -17.21 11.53
CA PHE A 132 -15.48 -17.44 10.29
C PHE A 132 -13.97 -17.58 10.53
N VAL A 133 -13.27 -18.13 9.54
CA VAL A 133 -11.80 -18.18 9.54
C VAL A 133 -11.31 -16.97 8.76
N PHE A 134 -10.58 -16.07 9.41
CA PHE A 134 -10.11 -14.82 8.80
C PHE A 134 -9.28 -15.08 7.55
N ASP A 135 -8.39 -16.08 7.59
CA ASP A 135 -7.49 -16.45 6.49
C ASP A 135 -8.22 -16.84 5.19
N ASP A 136 -9.48 -17.26 5.26
CA ASP A 136 -10.28 -17.65 4.09
C ASP A 136 -10.84 -16.41 3.35
N LEU A 137 -10.91 -15.26 4.01
CA LEU A 137 -11.42 -14.01 3.44
C LEU A 137 -10.50 -13.48 2.33
N TRP A 138 -11.10 -12.86 1.31
CA TRP A 138 -10.34 -12.10 0.31
C TRP A 138 -9.66 -10.88 0.95
N LEU A 139 -10.28 -10.24 1.97
CA LEU A 139 -9.62 -9.22 2.77
C LEU A 139 -8.29 -9.71 3.37
N ALA A 140 -8.24 -10.94 3.90
CA ALA A 140 -7.01 -11.50 4.46
C ALA A 140 -5.92 -11.71 3.39
N LYS A 141 -6.31 -12.09 2.16
CA LYS A 141 -5.38 -12.18 1.03
C LYS A 141 -4.81 -10.80 0.65
N VAL A 142 -5.64 -9.75 0.67
CA VAL A 142 -5.18 -8.36 0.45
C VAL A 142 -4.21 -7.93 1.56
N VAL A 143 -4.53 -8.26 2.82
CA VAL A 143 -3.64 -7.99 3.97
C VAL A 143 -2.30 -8.71 3.80
N ALA A 144 -2.32 -10.00 3.45
CA ALA A 144 -1.11 -10.79 3.22
C ALA A 144 -0.27 -10.25 2.05
N LEU A 145 -0.91 -9.80 0.97
CA LEU A 145 -0.20 -9.15 -0.14
C LEU A 145 0.48 -7.86 0.32
N HIS A 146 -0.22 -7.01 1.07
CA HIS A 146 0.33 -5.73 1.50
C HIS A 146 1.42 -5.87 2.58
N ARG A 147 1.28 -6.84 3.50
CA ARG A 147 2.15 -6.99 4.68
C ARG A 147 3.30 -7.97 4.50
N SER A 148 3.23 -8.86 3.51
CA SER A 148 4.30 -9.83 3.26
C SER A 148 4.44 -10.25 1.80
N LEU A 149 3.80 -9.57 0.84
CA LEU A 149 3.80 -9.95 -0.58
C LEU A 149 3.26 -11.37 -0.84
N LEU A 150 2.35 -11.84 0.02
CA LEU A 150 1.86 -13.24 0.04
C LEU A 150 2.95 -14.27 0.35
N LEU A 151 4.12 -13.84 0.81
CA LEU A 151 5.23 -14.70 1.18
C LEU A 151 5.22 -15.03 2.68
N PRO A 152 5.83 -16.15 3.08
CA PRO A 152 6.07 -16.45 4.48
C PRO A 152 6.89 -15.34 5.18
N PRO A 153 6.65 -15.05 6.47
CA PRO A 153 7.27 -13.93 7.18
C PRO A 153 8.81 -13.82 7.05
N PRO A 154 9.60 -14.92 7.09
CA PRO A 154 11.06 -14.85 6.95
C PRO A 154 11.55 -14.27 5.63
N LEU A 155 10.77 -14.42 4.55
CA LEU A 155 11.09 -13.88 3.23
C LEU A 155 10.31 -12.59 2.93
N GLY A 156 9.05 -12.55 3.33
CA GLY A 156 8.13 -11.45 3.04
C GLY A 156 8.50 -10.15 3.74
N LEU A 157 8.87 -10.19 5.03
CA LEU A 157 9.20 -8.97 5.79
C LEU A 157 10.47 -8.28 5.28
N PRO A 158 11.61 -8.98 5.08
CA PRO A 158 12.82 -8.34 4.53
C PRO A 158 12.60 -7.80 3.12
N LEU A 159 11.87 -8.54 2.27
CA LEU A 159 11.57 -8.11 0.90
C LEU A 159 10.65 -6.87 0.89
N LEU A 160 9.64 -6.83 1.76
CA LEU A 160 8.78 -5.66 1.93
C LEU A 160 9.58 -4.43 2.39
N ALA A 161 10.47 -4.60 3.37
CA ALA A 161 11.36 -3.53 3.84
C ALA A 161 12.28 -3.04 2.71
N ALA A 162 12.86 -3.94 1.92
CA ALA A 162 13.67 -3.60 0.76
C ALA A 162 12.87 -2.84 -0.31
N CYS A 163 11.63 -3.25 -0.59
CA CYS A 163 10.72 -2.54 -1.49
C CYS A 163 10.45 -1.11 -0.98
N GLY A 164 10.10 -0.96 0.30
CA GLY A 164 9.87 0.35 0.91
C GLY A 164 11.10 1.27 0.83
N ALA A 165 12.29 0.74 1.12
CA ALA A 165 13.55 1.49 0.98
C ALA A 165 13.83 1.89 -0.48
N ALA A 166 13.60 0.98 -1.44
CA ALA A 166 13.73 1.26 -2.86
C ALA A 166 12.74 2.35 -3.32
N LEU A 167 11.51 2.36 -2.79
CA LEU A 167 10.54 3.42 -3.04
C LEU A 167 11.03 4.77 -2.49
N CYS A 168 11.54 4.82 -1.26
CA CYS A 168 12.15 6.03 -0.69
C CYS A 168 13.26 6.58 -1.59
N LEU A 169 14.20 5.73 -2.04
CA LEU A 169 15.26 6.12 -2.96
C LEU A 169 14.72 6.59 -4.32
N SER A 170 13.68 5.92 -4.83
CA SER A 170 13.01 6.30 -6.08
C SER A 170 12.34 7.67 -5.97
N LEU A 171 11.67 7.97 -4.85
CA LEU A 171 11.06 9.27 -4.58
C LEU A 171 12.12 10.37 -4.48
N LEU A 172 13.19 10.15 -3.70
CA LEU A 172 14.28 11.11 -3.55
C LEU A 172 14.97 11.41 -4.89
N SER A 173 15.27 10.37 -5.67
CA SER A 173 15.86 10.53 -7.01
C SER A 173 14.89 11.18 -8.00
N GLY A 174 13.60 10.86 -7.94
CA GLY A 174 12.53 11.46 -8.74
C GLY A 174 12.40 12.96 -8.47
N LEU A 175 12.37 13.35 -7.20
CA LEU A 175 12.35 14.75 -6.78
C LEU A 175 13.59 15.49 -7.30
N TYR A 176 14.79 14.91 -7.14
CA TYR A 176 16.03 15.49 -7.66
C TYR A 176 16.00 15.69 -9.20
N LEU A 177 15.46 14.72 -9.95
CA LEU A 177 15.41 14.77 -11.42
C LEU A 177 14.35 15.73 -11.97
N TRP A 178 13.25 15.89 -11.24
CA TRP A 178 12.11 16.72 -11.61
C TRP A 178 12.25 18.17 -11.15
N TRP A 179 12.94 18.43 -10.02
CA TRP A 179 12.92 19.72 -9.32
C TRP A 179 13.16 20.92 -10.25
N PRO A 180 12.14 21.75 -10.50
CA PRO A 180 12.20 22.89 -11.42
C PRO A 180 12.64 24.20 -10.73
N GLY A 181 12.91 24.16 -9.42
CA GLY A 181 13.15 25.34 -8.58
C GLY A 181 11.87 25.89 -7.95
N ARG A 182 12.02 26.64 -6.83
CA ARG A 182 10.90 27.16 -6.01
C ARG A 182 9.97 28.12 -6.75
N ARG A 183 10.44 28.85 -7.77
CA ARG A 183 9.62 29.86 -8.47
C ARG A 183 8.65 29.24 -9.47
N ASN A 184 9.00 28.09 -10.05
CA ASN A 184 8.28 27.51 -11.19
C ASN A 184 7.64 26.15 -10.89
N TRP A 185 7.63 25.72 -9.62
CA TRP A 185 7.18 24.37 -9.26
C TRP A 185 5.69 24.14 -9.54
N TRP A 186 4.82 25.10 -9.25
CA TRP A 186 3.39 25.02 -9.58
C TRP A 186 3.17 24.85 -11.08
N ALA A 187 3.87 25.63 -11.91
CA ALA A 187 3.77 25.53 -13.37
C ALA A 187 4.28 24.18 -13.89
N ALA A 188 5.33 23.61 -13.27
CA ALA A 188 5.88 22.31 -13.63
C ALA A 188 5.09 21.12 -13.08
N ALA A 189 4.31 21.33 -12.02
CA ALA A 189 3.36 20.40 -11.42
C ALA A 189 1.93 20.62 -11.96
N SER A 190 1.78 21.09 -13.20
CA SER A 190 0.48 21.28 -13.85
C SER A 190 0.49 20.71 -15.27
N LEU A 191 -0.70 20.40 -15.78
CA LEU A 191 -0.89 19.89 -17.13
C LEU A 191 -0.94 21.06 -18.12
N ARG A 192 -0.11 21.00 -19.16
CA ARG A 192 -0.13 22.01 -20.22
C ARG A 192 -1.22 21.67 -21.22
N ARG A 193 -2.06 22.66 -21.57
CA ARG A 193 -3.06 22.51 -22.63
C ARG A 193 -2.37 22.15 -23.95
N GLY A 194 -2.88 21.13 -24.63
CA GLY A 194 -2.37 20.66 -25.93
C GLY A 194 -1.15 19.74 -25.90
N SER A 195 -0.66 19.30 -24.73
CA SER A 195 0.41 18.28 -24.71
C SER A 195 -0.11 16.93 -25.21
N GLN A 196 0.68 16.24 -26.03
CA GLN A 196 0.32 14.94 -26.63
C GLN A 196 1.44 13.91 -26.50
N GLY A 197 1.10 12.63 -26.69
CA GLY A 197 2.05 11.52 -26.75
C GLY A 197 2.93 11.35 -25.49
N THR A 198 4.22 11.13 -25.68
CA THR A 198 5.22 10.89 -24.62
C THR A 198 5.37 12.09 -23.68
N ARG A 199 5.09 13.31 -24.16
CA ARG A 199 5.17 14.51 -23.33
C ARG A 199 4.03 14.56 -22.31
N ARG A 200 2.79 14.34 -22.75
CA ARG A 200 1.61 14.29 -21.86
C ARG A 200 1.76 13.19 -20.80
N LEU A 201 2.29 12.04 -21.21
CA LEU A 201 2.57 10.94 -20.29
C LEU A 201 3.59 11.31 -19.19
N ARG A 202 4.64 12.06 -19.56
CA ARG A 202 5.62 12.57 -18.59
C ARG A 202 5.01 13.64 -17.67
N GLU A 203 4.17 14.51 -18.21
CA GLU A 203 3.45 15.52 -17.42
C GLU A 203 2.55 14.84 -16.38
N TRP A 204 1.81 13.77 -16.75
CA TRP A 204 1.03 12.97 -15.79
C TRP A 204 1.89 12.27 -14.73
N HIS A 205 2.99 11.62 -15.13
CA HIS A 205 3.90 10.97 -14.20
C HIS A 205 4.45 11.98 -13.17
N ASN A 206 4.88 13.15 -13.66
CA ASN A 206 5.39 14.23 -12.82
C ASN A 206 4.31 14.80 -11.91
N LEU A 207 3.09 15.03 -12.42
CA LEU A 207 1.95 15.54 -11.66
C LEU A 207 1.64 14.62 -10.48
N CYS A 208 1.42 13.33 -10.74
CA CYS A 208 1.13 12.35 -9.69
C CYS A 208 2.27 12.29 -8.66
N ALA A 209 3.52 12.19 -9.13
CA ALA A 209 4.69 12.10 -8.25
C ALA A 209 4.88 13.36 -7.40
N SER A 210 4.67 14.56 -7.95
CA SER A 210 4.89 15.82 -7.24
C SER A 210 3.81 16.10 -6.20
N TRP A 211 2.54 15.91 -6.56
CA TRP A 211 1.42 16.22 -5.67
C TRP A 211 1.27 15.21 -4.53
N LEU A 212 1.64 13.96 -4.77
CA LEU A 212 1.59 12.89 -3.77
C LEU A 212 2.96 12.58 -3.17
N TYR A 213 3.99 13.39 -3.44
CA TYR A 213 5.35 13.16 -2.95
C TYR A 213 5.41 12.97 -1.44
N LEU A 214 4.83 13.92 -0.69
CA LEU A 214 4.91 13.90 0.77
C LEU A 214 4.11 12.73 1.39
N PRO A 215 2.83 12.49 1.01
CA PRO A 215 2.12 11.27 1.43
C PRO A 215 2.88 9.98 1.09
N LEU A 216 3.37 9.84 -0.14
CA LEU A 216 4.11 8.65 -0.57
C LEU A 216 5.40 8.46 0.24
N LEU A 217 6.14 9.54 0.51
CA LEU A 217 7.36 9.47 1.30
C LEU A 217 7.09 9.05 2.74
N LEU A 218 6.07 9.63 3.38
CA LEU A 218 5.69 9.27 4.74
C LEU A 218 5.21 7.82 4.83
N ILE A 219 4.39 7.36 3.88
CA ILE A 219 3.91 5.98 3.81
C ILE A 219 5.07 5.02 3.55
N ALA A 220 6.00 5.36 2.65
CA ALA A 220 7.17 4.54 2.36
C ALA A 220 8.10 4.43 3.58
N LEU A 221 8.37 5.53 4.28
CA LEU A 221 9.21 5.54 5.49
C LEU A 221 8.57 4.73 6.63
N THR A 222 7.30 5.01 6.93
CA THR A 222 6.55 4.30 7.99
C THR A 222 6.40 2.81 7.65
N GLY A 223 6.08 2.46 6.40
CA GLY A 223 5.94 1.08 5.94
C GLY A 223 7.25 0.31 5.98
N THR A 224 8.36 0.94 5.54
CA THR A 224 9.70 0.35 5.65
C THR A 224 10.05 0.04 7.09
N TRP A 225 9.77 0.98 8.01
CA TRP A 225 10.02 0.80 9.43
C TRP A 225 9.15 -0.31 10.03
N LEU A 226 7.87 -0.39 9.65
CA LEU A 226 6.94 -1.42 10.15
C LEU A 226 7.31 -2.83 9.67
N ALA A 227 8.06 -2.94 8.57
CA ALA A 227 8.56 -4.20 8.03
C ALA A 227 9.92 -4.62 8.63
N LEU A 228 10.55 -3.79 9.46
CA LEU A 228 11.81 -4.13 10.11
C LEU A 228 11.61 -5.30 11.11
N PRO A 229 12.64 -6.14 11.31
CA PRO A 229 12.58 -7.18 12.31
C PRO A 229 12.40 -6.58 13.72
N PRO A 230 11.78 -7.31 14.67
CA PRO A 230 11.45 -6.78 15.99
C PRO A 230 12.62 -6.14 16.74
N GLY A 231 13.84 -6.67 16.59
CA GLY A 231 15.04 -6.10 17.24
C GLY A 231 15.45 -4.71 16.75
N LEU A 232 14.98 -4.28 15.57
CA LEU A 232 15.23 -2.96 14.99
C LEU A 232 14.00 -2.04 15.04
N ALA A 233 12.81 -2.61 15.21
CA ALA A 233 11.52 -1.92 15.09
C ALA A 233 11.06 -1.19 16.37
N GLY A 234 11.97 -0.80 17.27
CA GLY A 234 11.66 0.03 18.45
C GLY A 234 10.56 -0.54 19.39
N ALA A 235 10.11 0.30 20.33
CA ALA A 235 9.12 -0.11 21.34
C ALA A 235 7.69 -0.20 20.78
N ALA A 236 6.82 -1.00 21.43
CA ALA A 236 5.40 -1.16 21.08
C ALA A 236 4.59 0.14 20.83
N PRO A 237 4.69 1.21 21.66
CA PRO A 237 3.96 2.45 21.39
C PRO A 237 4.38 3.13 20.07
N ALA A 238 5.65 3.03 19.69
CA ALA A 238 6.13 3.56 18.41
C ALA A 238 5.49 2.83 17.22
N LYS A 239 5.31 1.51 17.34
CA LYS A 239 4.66 0.70 16.31
C LYS A 239 3.19 1.07 16.11
N ALA A 240 2.44 1.31 17.19
CA ALA A 240 1.05 1.75 17.10
C ALA A 240 0.94 3.13 16.42
N LEU A 241 1.78 4.09 16.83
CA LEU A 241 1.84 5.42 16.23
C LEU A 241 2.18 5.35 14.74
N LEU A 242 3.21 4.59 14.37
CA LEU A 242 3.65 4.48 12.98
C LEU A 242 2.64 3.73 12.12
N SER A 243 1.93 2.75 12.66
CA SER A 243 0.80 2.12 11.97
C SER A 243 -0.34 3.11 11.71
N ALA A 244 -0.64 3.99 12.66
CA ALA A 244 -1.66 5.03 12.49
C ALA A 244 -1.22 6.08 11.45
N LEU A 245 0.06 6.48 11.46
CA LEU A 245 0.62 7.37 10.44
C LEU A 245 0.64 6.73 9.06
N HIS A 246 0.93 5.45 8.95
CA HIS A 246 0.99 4.75 7.67
C HIS A 246 -0.36 4.73 6.92
N GLY A 247 -1.47 4.47 7.62
CA GLY A 247 -2.81 4.43 6.99
C GLY A 247 -3.52 5.78 6.95
N ARG A 248 -3.32 6.64 7.95
CA ARG A 248 -4.14 7.87 8.11
C ARG A 248 -3.33 9.15 8.17
N LEU A 249 -2.00 9.10 8.05
CA LEU A 249 -1.08 10.25 8.10
C LEU A 249 -1.27 11.17 9.31
N GLY A 250 -1.99 10.74 10.36
CA GLY A 250 -2.38 11.59 11.50
C GLY A 250 -3.45 12.65 11.20
N LEU A 251 -4.08 12.64 10.02
CA LEU A 251 -5.01 13.70 9.56
C LEU A 251 -6.47 13.22 9.46
N GLY A 252 -6.83 12.15 10.16
CA GLY A 252 -8.19 11.62 10.16
C GLY A 252 -8.66 11.17 8.77
N ALA A 253 -9.83 11.67 8.34
CA ALA A 253 -10.42 11.31 7.04
C ALA A 253 -9.64 11.89 5.84
N ALA A 254 -9.07 13.09 5.99
CA ALA A 254 -8.25 13.70 4.94
C ALA A 254 -6.97 12.89 4.70
N GLY A 255 -6.34 12.42 5.78
CA GLY A 255 -5.15 11.56 5.68
C GLY A 255 -5.45 10.16 5.13
N MET A 256 -6.62 9.60 5.46
CA MET A 256 -7.12 8.38 4.84
C MET A 256 -7.29 8.55 3.31
N ALA A 257 -7.92 9.65 2.87
CA ALA A 257 -8.06 9.94 1.43
C ALA A 257 -6.70 10.12 0.75
N ALA A 258 -5.76 10.82 1.41
CA ALA A 258 -4.40 11.00 0.89
C ALA A 258 -3.64 9.67 0.79
N ALA A 259 -3.76 8.78 1.78
CA ALA A 259 -3.16 7.45 1.76
C ALA A 259 -3.77 6.55 0.67
N PHE A 260 -5.09 6.58 0.52
CA PHE A 260 -5.80 5.89 -0.56
C PHE A 260 -5.31 6.35 -1.95
N LEU A 261 -5.25 7.68 -2.17
CA LEU A 261 -4.75 8.25 -3.43
C LEU A 261 -3.26 7.93 -3.66
N ALA A 262 -2.44 7.95 -2.62
CA ALA A 262 -1.03 7.56 -2.69
C ALA A 262 -0.89 6.07 -3.07
N GLY A 263 -1.70 5.19 -2.50
CA GLY A 263 -1.74 3.77 -2.85
C GLY A 263 -2.07 3.55 -4.33
N LEU A 264 -3.08 4.25 -4.87
CA LEU A 264 -3.44 4.20 -6.29
C LEU A 264 -2.39 4.84 -7.21
N ALA A 265 -1.64 5.82 -6.70
CA ALA A 265 -0.60 6.49 -7.47
C ALA A 265 0.58 5.57 -7.79
N LEU A 266 0.91 4.58 -6.95
CA LEU A 266 2.01 3.66 -7.23
C LEU A 266 1.81 2.83 -8.51
N PRO A 267 0.66 2.15 -8.74
CA PRO A 267 0.33 1.57 -10.04
C PRO A 267 0.39 2.57 -11.20
N ALA A 268 -0.17 3.76 -11.02
CA ALA A 268 -0.19 4.79 -12.07
C ALA A 268 1.23 5.24 -12.45
N LEU A 269 2.10 5.47 -11.46
CA LEU A 269 3.50 5.84 -11.65
C LEU A 269 4.29 4.71 -12.32
N TYR A 270 4.05 3.46 -11.92
CA TYR A 270 4.66 2.30 -12.56
C TYR A 270 4.26 2.18 -14.04
N ILE A 271 2.96 2.21 -14.33
CA ILE A 271 2.43 2.12 -15.71
C ILE A 271 2.96 3.26 -16.57
N THR A 272 2.87 4.50 -16.08
CA THR A 272 3.35 5.67 -16.83
C THR A 272 4.87 5.63 -17.04
N GLY A 273 5.64 5.19 -16.05
CA GLY A 273 7.09 5.00 -16.16
C GLY A 273 7.47 3.90 -17.16
N LEU A 274 6.79 2.77 -17.12
CA LEU A 274 6.98 1.65 -18.06
C LEU A 274 6.68 2.08 -19.50
N LEU A 275 5.58 2.78 -19.72
CA LEU A 275 5.19 3.32 -21.03
C LEU A 275 6.21 4.36 -21.54
N LEU A 276 6.75 5.23 -20.67
CA LEU A 276 7.81 6.18 -21.03
C LEU A 276 9.10 5.48 -21.44
N TRP A 277 9.44 4.37 -20.79
CA TRP A 277 10.60 3.56 -21.15
C TRP A 277 10.37 2.83 -22.48
N TRP A 278 9.20 2.22 -22.66
CA TRP A 278 8.85 1.49 -23.88
C TRP A 278 8.88 2.40 -25.11
N ARG A 279 8.25 3.58 -25.03
CA ARG A 279 8.21 4.58 -26.11
C ARG A 279 9.55 5.25 -26.40
N ARG A 280 10.56 5.08 -25.53
CA ARG A 280 11.91 5.58 -25.74
C ARG A 280 12.82 4.60 -26.48
N ARG A 281 12.38 3.36 -26.72
CA ARG A 281 13.14 2.42 -27.55
C ARG A 281 13.21 3.02 -28.96
N PRO A 282 14.42 3.21 -29.54
CA PRO A 282 14.51 3.60 -30.94
C PRO A 282 13.73 2.56 -31.73
N ALA A 283 12.79 3.00 -32.58
CA ALA A 283 12.30 2.16 -33.65
C ALA A 283 13.55 1.58 -34.31
N ARG A 284 13.65 0.24 -34.34
CA ARG A 284 14.76 -0.45 -35.00
C ARG A 284 14.96 0.22 -36.35
N GLN A 285 16.16 0.72 -36.58
CA GLN A 285 16.58 1.43 -37.78
C GLN A 285 15.98 0.68 -38.98
N ALA A 286 15.18 1.39 -39.79
CA ALA A 286 14.84 0.90 -41.12
C ALA A 286 16.18 0.60 -41.81
N LEU A 287 16.39 -0.66 -42.21
CA LEU A 287 17.57 -1.09 -42.94
C LEU A 287 17.74 -0.14 -44.14
N PRO A 288 18.94 0.43 -44.36
CA PRO A 288 19.18 1.15 -45.59
C PRO A 288 18.94 0.16 -46.73
N SER A 289 17.96 0.44 -47.58
CA SER A 289 17.81 -0.25 -48.85
C SER A 289 19.09 -0.01 -49.63
N THR A 290 19.95 -1.02 -49.70
CA THR A 290 21.01 -1.12 -50.69
C THR A 290 20.34 -1.17 -52.05
N GLN A 291 20.03 0.01 -52.61
CA GLN A 291 19.87 0.14 -54.05
C GLN A 291 21.27 0.13 -54.62
N GLY A 292 21.67 -1.05 -55.09
CA GLY A 292 22.85 -1.21 -55.91
C GLY A 292 22.72 -0.34 -57.15
N ASN A 293 23.78 0.40 -57.46
CA ASN A 293 23.97 1.03 -58.74
C ASN A 293 24.60 -0.01 -59.68
N PRO A 294 23.93 -0.46 -60.75
CA PRO A 294 24.63 -1.13 -61.83
C PRO A 294 25.18 -0.06 -62.77
N SER A 295 26.50 0.09 -62.76
CA SER A 295 27.26 0.73 -63.82
C SER A 295 27.18 -0.12 -65.09
N HIS A 296 26.50 0.37 -66.12
CA HIS A 296 26.57 -0.01 -67.55
C HIS A 296 25.79 1.13 -68.27
N ASP A 297 26.31 1.94 -69.20
CA ASP A 297 27.49 1.91 -70.06
C ASP A 297 28.06 3.33 -70.25
#